data_AF-A0A0E9VCZ9-F1
#
_entry.id   AF-A0A0E9VCZ9-F1
#
_cell.length_a   1.000
_cell.length_b   1.000
_cell.length_c   1.000
_cell.angle_alpha   90.00
_cell.angle_beta   90.00
_cell.angle_gamma   90.00
#
_symmetry.space_group_name_H-M   'P 1'
#
loop_
_entity.id
_entity.type
_entity.pdbx_description
1 polymer ?
#
loop_
_entity_poly.entity_id
_entity_poly.type
_entity_poly.pdbx_seq_one_letter_code
_entity_poly.pdbx_strand_id
1 'polypeptide(L)'
;MSLIGETLQSWLQSRGWLVGVDVTKTAMPGSSSVSEFFRIMRRQFTDHEWTTIRASGPEWAQLDTFHRHWALKESFIKATGTGLGFDLQRVELHISPVQMQEGQVYRRDQDAS
;
A
#
# COMPACT_ATOMS: atom_id res chain seq x y z
N MET A 1 35.79 -11.40 -33.25
CA MET A 1 35.74 -10.69 -31.95
C MET A 1 34.39 -10.00 -31.84
N SER A 2 33.40 -10.71 -31.28
CA SER A 2 32.07 -10.20 -30.96
C SER A 2 32.08 -9.79 -29.49
N LEU A 3 32.14 -8.48 -29.21
CA LEU A 3 32.03 -7.94 -27.84
C LEU A 3 30.98 -6.84 -27.72
N ILE A 4 30.26 -6.52 -28.80
CA ILE A 4 29.26 -5.45 -28.82
C ILE A 4 27.82 -6.02 -28.70
N GLY A 5 27.63 -7.32 -28.95
CA GLY A 5 26.30 -7.98 -28.88
C GLY A 5 25.88 -8.43 -27.49
N GLU A 6 26.82 -8.84 -26.63
CA GLU A 6 26.53 -9.39 -25.29
C GLU A 6 26.14 -8.31 -24.28
N THR A 7 26.67 -7.10 -24.43
CA THR A 7 26.45 -5.98 -23.50
C THR A 7 25.04 -5.38 -23.64
N LEU A 8 24.49 -5.32 -24.86
CA LEU A 8 23.12 -4.82 -25.09
C LEU A 8 22.04 -5.81 -24.64
N GLN A 9 22.30 -7.12 -24.76
CA GLN A 9 21.47 -8.18 -24.18
C GLN A 9 21.51 -8.16 -22.65
N SER A 10 22.67 -7.90 -22.05
CA SER A 10 22.85 -7.76 -20.60
C SER A 10 22.08 -6.57 -19.99
N TRP A 11 22.06 -5.41 -20.67
CA TRP A 11 21.27 -4.25 -20.26
C TRP A 11 19.75 -4.46 -20.41
N LEU A 12 19.32 -5.33 -21.33
CA LEU A 12 17.91 -5.74 -21.44
C LEU A 12 17.50 -6.81 -20.41
N GLN A 13 18.46 -7.40 -19.70
CA GLN A 13 18.26 -8.52 -18.77
C GLN A 13 18.25 -8.15 -17.28
N SER A 14 18.57 -6.92 -16.88
CA SER A 14 18.43 -6.52 -15.47
C SER A 14 17.01 -6.06 -15.15
N ARG A 15 16.05 -6.99 -15.15
CA ARG A 15 14.75 -6.74 -14.50
C ARG A 15 14.94 -6.84 -12.98
N GLY A 16 15.55 -5.82 -12.39
CA GLY A 16 15.59 -5.67 -10.94
C GLY A 16 14.17 -5.56 -10.37
N TRP A 17 13.98 -5.99 -9.13
CA TRP A 17 12.73 -5.78 -8.42
C TRP A 17 12.57 -4.29 -8.13
N LEU A 18 11.40 -3.74 -8.45
CA LEU A 18 11.04 -2.39 -8.01
C LEU A 18 10.69 -2.44 -6.52
N VAL A 19 11.26 -1.53 -5.75
CA VAL A 19 11.06 -1.46 -4.30
C VAL A 19 10.58 -0.06 -3.93
N GLY A 20 9.48 0.00 -3.19
CA GLY A 20 8.96 1.22 -2.60
C GLY A 20 8.61 0.98 -1.14
N VAL A 21 8.85 2.00 -0.31
CA VAL A 21 8.63 1.94 1.14
C VAL A 21 7.87 3.18 1.57
N ASP A 22 6.85 2.99 2.39
CA ASP A 22 6.12 4.07 3.03
C ASP A 22 5.89 3.76 4.51
N VAL A 23 5.88 4.82 5.32
CA VAL A 23 5.62 4.75 6.75
C VAL A 23 4.62 5.86 7.07
N THR A 24 3.56 5.49 7.78
CA THR A 24 2.55 6.43 8.23
C THR A 24 2.31 6.28 9.73
N LYS A 25 1.84 7.35 10.37
CA LYS A 25 1.48 7.36 11.79
C LYS A 25 -0.03 7.31 11.94
N THR A 26 -0.54 6.33 12.68
CA THR A 26 -1.93 6.32 13.11
C THR A 26 -2.16 7.43 14.14
N ALA A 27 -3.09 8.35 13.85
CA ALA A 27 -3.45 9.45 14.73
C ALA A 27 -4.95 9.78 14.58
N MET A 28 -5.55 10.32 15.63
CA MET A 28 -6.91 10.87 15.54
C MET A 28 -6.90 12.09 14.61
N PRO A 29 -7.94 12.27 13.76
CA PRO A 29 -8.09 13.50 13.01
C PRO A 29 -8.24 14.69 13.97
N GLY A 30 -7.54 15.80 13.69
CA GLY A 30 -7.41 16.89 14.66
C GLY A 30 -8.74 17.53 15.07
N SER A 31 -9.44 18.18 14.13
CA SER A 31 -10.69 18.91 14.39
C SER A 31 -11.93 18.25 13.77
N SER A 32 -11.81 17.06 13.18
CA SER A 32 -12.91 16.34 12.53
C SER A 32 -13.17 15.00 13.20
N SER A 33 -14.39 14.47 13.07
CA SER A 33 -14.66 13.08 13.45
C SER A 33 -13.95 12.12 12.48
N VAL A 34 -13.79 10.87 12.89
CA VAL A 34 -13.24 9.81 12.02
C VAL A 34 -14.13 9.59 10.79
N SER A 35 -15.45 9.61 10.97
CA SER A 35 -16.41 9.52 9.86
C SER A 35 -16.22 10.65 8.84
N GLU A 36 -16.02 11.89 9.30
CA GLU A 36 -15.83 13.03 8.40
C GLU A 36 -14.48 12.97 7.67
N PHE A 37 -13.43 12.54 8.37
CA PHE A 37 -12.13 12.27 7.77
C PHE A 37 -12.24 11.20 6.66
N PHE A 38 -12.93 10.09 6.93
CA PHE A 38 -13.15 9.03 5.94
C PHE A 38 -14.00 9.49 4.75
N ARG A 39 -15.00 10.35 4.99
CA ARG A 39 -15.80 10.95 3.93
C ARG A 39 -14.93 11.76 2.95
N ILE A 40 -14.01 12.56 3.46
CA ILE A 40 -13.06 13.35 2.65
C ILE A 40 -12.12 12.41 1.87
N MET A 41 -11.63 11.35 2.51
CA MET A 41 -10.70 10.38 1.92
C MET A 41 -11.36 9.36 1.00
N ARG A 42 -12.69 9.39 0.82
CA ARG A 42 -13.46 8.34 0.11
C ARG A 42 -12.86 7.96 -1.24
N ARG A 43 -12.34 8.92 -2.01
CA ARG A 43 -11.81 8.72 -3.36
C ARG A 43 -10.45 8.00 -3.42
N GLN A 44 -9.80 7.77 -2.28
CA GLN A 44 -8.47 7.15 -2.23
C GLN A 44 -8.51 5.61 -2.15
N PHE A 45 -9.66 5.02 -1.86
CA PHE A 45 -9.82 3.58 -1.66
C PHE A 45 -11.05 3.03 -2.40
N THR A 46 -11.00 1.75 -2.73
CA THR A 46 -12.11 1.01 -3.35
C THR A 46 -13.19 0.66 -2.32
N ASP A 47 -14.34 0.15 -2.76
CA ASP A 47 -15.41 -0.28 -1.86
C ASP A 47 -15.01 -1.49 -1.00
N HIS A 48 -14.19 -2.40 -1.52
CA HIS A 48 -13.68 -3.53 -0.74
C HIS A 48 -12.81 -3.04 0.42
N GLU A 49 -11.83 -2.17 0.13
CA GLU A 49 -10.92 -1.62 1.13
C GLU A 49 -11.69 -0.83 2.20
N TRP A 50 -12.65 -0.01 1.78
CA TRP A 50 -13.51 0.72 2.70
C TRP A 50 -14.39 -0.18 3.57
N THR A 51 -14.86 -1.30 3.03
CA THR A 51 -15.61 -2.31 3.79
C THR A 51 -14.71 -2.93 4.86
N THR A 52 -13.49 -3.31 4.49
CA THR A 52 -12.48 -3.84 5.42
C THR A 52 -12.14 -2.83 6.51
N ILE A 53 -11.83 -1.57 6.14
CA ILE A 53 -11.52 -0.49 7.09
C ILE A 53 -12.64 -0.28 8.11
N ARG A 54 -13.90 -0.23 7.66
CA ARG A 54 -15.05 -0.01 8.55
C ARG A 54 -15.40 -1.23 9.39
N ALA A 55 -15.07 -2.44 8.93
CA ALA A 55 -15.29 -3.67 9.66
C ALA A 55 -14.26 -3.90 10.79
N SER A 56 -13.18 -3.12 10.85
CA SER A 56 -12.10 -3.29 11.84
C SER A 56 -12.48 -2.98 13.30
N GLY A 57 -13.71 -2.55 13.58
CA GLY A 57 -14.22 -2.37 14.94
C GLY A 57 -14.17 -0.91 15.41
N PRO A 58 -13.63 -0.58 16.60
CA PRO A 58 -13.59 0.79 17.13
C PRO A 58 -12.85 1.76 16.20
N GLU A 59 -13.16 3.05 16.30
CA GLU A 59 -12.59 4.09 15.43
C GLU A 59 -11.06 4.04 15.32
N TRP A 60 -10.35 3.79 16.42
CA TRP A 60 -8.89 3.66 16.41
C TRP A 60 -8.42 2.49 15.53
N ALA A 61 -9.08 1.33 15.59
CA ALA A 61 -8.75 0.17 14.76
C ALA A 61 -9.09 0.41 13.28
N GLN A 62 -10.15 1.17 13.00
CA GLN A 62 -10.46 1.62 11.65
C GLN A 62 -9.38 2.57 11.12
N LEU A 63 -8.94 3.53 11.93
CA LEU A 63 -7.84 4.44 11.57
C LEU A 63 -6.53 3.69 11.33
N ASP A 64 -6.23 2.68 12.14
CA ASP A 64 -5.02 1.86 11.97
C ASP A 64 -5.08 1.08 10.64
N THR A 65 -6.23 0.47 10.35
CA THR A 65 -6.47 -0.24 9.08
C THR A 65 -6.40 0.71 7.88
N PHE A 66 -6.97 1.92 8.01
CA PHE A 66 -6.90 2.98 6.99
C PHE A 66 -5.45 3.34 6.68
N HIS A 67 -4.65 3.63 7.70
CA HIS A 67 -3.25 4.04 7.54
C HIS A 67 -2.42 2.89 6.98
N ARG A 68 -2.71 1.64 7.32
CA ARG A 68 -2.08 0.48 6.69
C ARG A 68 -2.38 0.40 5.19
N HIS A 69 -3.63 0.55 4.77
CA HIS A 69 -3.96 0.59 3.34
C HIS A 69 -3.28 1.78 2.64
N TRP A 70 -3.24 2.95 3.29
CA TRP A 70 -2.56 4.13 2.77
C TRP A 70 -1.07 3.86 2.49
N ALA A 71 -0.32 3.38 3.48
CA ALA A 71 1.10 3.10 3.32
C ALA A 71 1.38 2.02 2.26
N LEU A 72 0.53 0.99 2.18
CA LEU A 72 0.65 -0.01 1.13
C LEU A 72 0.46 0.60 -0.27
N LYS A 73 -0.53 1.46 -0.47
CA LYS A 73 -0.74 2.14 -1.75
C LYS A 73 0.40 3.11 -2.10
N GLU A 74 0.85 3.90 -1.13
CA GLU A 74 1.96 4.84 -1.32
C GLU A 74 3.27 4.10 -1.62
N SER A 75 3.54 2.97 -0.95
CA SER A 75 4.71 2.14 -1.25
C SER A 75 4.67 1.59 -2.68
N PHE A 76 3.48 1.24 -3.20
CA PHE A 76 3.30 0.83 -4.59
C PHE A 76 3.55 1.97 -5.59
N ILE A 77 3.03 3.17 -5.32
CA ILE A 77 3.31 4.37 -6.14
C ILE A 77 4.82 4.63 -6.19
N LYS A 78 5.49 4.59 -5.02
CA LYS A 78 6.94 4.81 -4.92
C LYS A 78 7.74 3.77 -5.68
N ALA A 79 7.34 2.50 -5.60
CA ALA A 79 7.99 1.43 -6.35
C ALA A 79 7.85 1.63 -7.87
N THR A 80 6.67 2.05 -8.33
CA THR A 80 6.36 2.20 -9.77
C THR A 80 6.81 3.54 -10.36
N GLY A 81 7.12 4.53 -9.54
CA GLY A 81 7.55 5.86 -9.98
C GLY A 81 6.44 6.68 -10.66
N THR A 82 5.16 6.35 -10.42
CA THR A 82 4.01 6.99 -11.09
C THR A 82 3.64 8.36 -10.54
N GLY A 83 4.04 8.67 -9.29
CA GLY A 83 3.84 9.96 -8.66
C GLY A 83 2.38 10.31 -8.34
N LEU A 84 2.10 11.59 -8.08
CA LEU A 84 0.82 12.09 -7.53
C LEU A 84 -0.39 11.97 -8.48
N GLY A 85 -0.17 11.77 -9.77
CA GLY A 85 -1.24 11.64 -10.77
C GLY A 85 -1.86 10.25 -10.84
N PHE A 86 -1.35 9.30 -10.06
CA PHE A 86 -1.87 7.94 -10.04
C PHE A 86 -3.23 7.88 -9.35
N ASP A 87 -4.24 7.37 -10.05
CA ASP A 87 -5.55 7.11 -9.45
C ASP A 87 -5.47 5.88 -8.53
N LEU A 88 -5.50 6.14 -7.22
CA LEU A 88 -5.40 5.12 -6.17
C LEU A 88 -6.53 4.07 -6.21
N GLN A 89 -7.65 4.32 -6.87
CA GLN A 89 -8.72 3.31 -7.04
C GLN A 89 -8.41 2.27 -8.11
N ARG A 90 -7.36 2.46 -8.92
CA ARG A 90 -6.93 1.47 -9.93
C ARG A 90 -6.25 0.23 -9.34
N VAL A 91 -5.91 0.27 -8.06
CA VAL A 91 -5.29 -0.84 -7.33
C VAL A 91 -6.18 -1.13 -6.12
N GLU A 92 -6.58 -2.38 -5.96
CA GLU A 92 -7.31 -2.84 -4.78
C GLU A 92 -6.42 -3.76 -3.95
N LEU A 93 -6.26 -3.44 -2.66
CA LEU A 93 -5.44 -4.22 -1.75
C LEU A 93 -6.31 -5.17 -0.91
N HIS A 94 -5.94 -6.44 -0.91
CA HIS A 94 -6.50 -7.47 -0.04
C HIS A 94 -5.45 -7.77 1.04
N ILE A 95 -5.69 -7.29 2.26
CA ILE A 95 -4.71 -7.40 3.36
C ILE A 95 -4.94 -8.64 4.21
N SER A 96 -3.85 -9.33 4.55
CA SER A 96 -3.83 -10.46 5.47
C SER A 96 -2.52 -10.44 6.28
N PRO A 97 -2.54 -10.72 7.60
CA PRO A 97 -3.73 -10.81 8.43
C PRO A 97 -4.41 -9.44 8.57
N VAL A 98 -5.71 -9.39 8.87
CA VAL A 98 -6.45 -8.12 9.05
C VAL A 98 -5.96 -7.38 10.29
N GLN A 99 -5.78 -8.10 11.40
CA GLN A 99 -5.24 -7.54 12.64
C GLN A 99 -3.73 -7.74 12.72
N MET A 100 -3.04 -6.71 13.20
CA MET A 100 -1.60 -6.75 13.47
C MET A 100 -1.36 -6.58 14.96
N GLN A 101 -0.33 -7.25 15.46
CA GLN A 101 0.14 -7.14 16.83
C GLN A 101 1.36 -6.22 16.86
N GLU A 102 1.37 -5.30 17.81
CA GLU A 102 2.51 -4.41 18.00
C GLU A 102 3.79 -5.20 18.31
N GLY A 103 4.92 -4.78 17.73
CA GLY A 103 6.20 -5.47 17.87
C GLY A 103 6.37 -6.72 17.01
N GLN A 104 5.35 -7.16 16.27
CA GLN A 104 5.46 -8.29 15.33
C GLN A 104 5.84 -7.85 13.92
N VAL A 105 6.72 -8.64 13.29
CA VAL A 105 7.11 -8.45 11.88
C VAL A 105 6.35 -9.47 11.04
N TYR A 106 5.48 -8.97 10.17
CA TYR A 106 4.71 -9.79 9.24
C TYR A 106 5.43 -9.90 7.91
N ARG A 107 5.85 -11.12 7.56
CA ARG A 107 6.39 -11.44 6.24
C ARG A 107 5.30 -12.14 5.44
N ARG A 108 5.15 -11.77 4.18
CA ARG A 108 4.39 -12.61 3.25
C ARG A 108 5.35 -13.71 2.81
N ASP A 109 5.31 -14.84 3.51
CA ASP A 109 6.00 -16.04 3.06
C ASP A 109 5.28 -16.58 1.81
N GLN A 110 6.03 -17.29 0.95
CA GLN A 110 5.60 -17.75 -0.36
C GLN A 110 4.52 -18.84 -0.27
N ASP A 111 3.30 -18.49 0.13
CA ASP A 111 2.11 -19.35 0.06
C ASP A 111 1.15 -18.86 -1.03
N ALA A 112 1.70 -18.59 -2.22
CA ALA A 112 0.94 -18.65 -3.46
C ALA A 112 1.30 -19.99 -4.12
N SER A 113 0.57 -21.04 -3.73
CA SER A 113 0.45 -22.27 -4.52
C SER A 113 -0.70 -22.13 -5.51
#